data_AF-A0A2L0EWH1-F1
#
_entry.id   AF-A0A2L0EWH1-F1
#
_cell.length_a   1.000
_cell.length_b   1.000
_cell.length_c   1.000
_cell.angle_alpha   90.00
_cell.angle_beta   90.00
_cell.angle_gamma   90.00
#
_symmetry.space_group_name_H-M   'P 1'
#
loop_
_entity.id
_entity.type
_entity.pdbx_description
1 polymer ?
#
loop_
_entity_poly.entity_id
_entity_poly.type
_entity_poly.pdbx_seq_one_letter_code
_entity_poly.pdbx_strand_id
1 'polypeptide(L)'
;MSHLPDAGTLDALVLGLSEAADEHAWEGLVIQPGGAEAWRAAVARRRRLDAIAGAVRGRAWLARAMRQVTALSRRARTPLDVELSLDFPDAQFQTLVDPMLGPSDEREPAEVVRPAWGRIVPVHMPRGERVTLRAAEGQAAIDVRYLCRDQDGSLPERTWMLEADEAPVLLLALIGAPTGTTLREAVEQATAIAAVLVLEAPANGETPA
;
A
#
# COMPACT_ATOMS: atom_id res chain seq x y z
N MET A 1 -16.98 20.35 -24.42
CA MET A 1 -15.96 19.28 -24.32
C MET A 1 -16.27 18.53 -23.04
N SER A 2 -16.76 17.28 -23.13
CA SER A 2 -17.10 16.53 -21.93
C SER A 2 -15.81 15.98 -21.31
N HIS A 3 -15.53 16.37 -20.08
CA HIS A 3 -14.38 15.89 -19.31
C HIS A 3 -14.73 14.56 -18.64
N LEU A 4 -13.74 13.69 -18.42
CA LEU A 4 -13.92 12.52 -17.55
C LEU A 4 -14.39 12.99 -16.16
N PRO A 5 -15.24 12.21 -15.45
CA PRO A 5 -15.68 12.58 -14.11
C PRO A 5 -14.50 12.73 -13.15
N ASP A 6 -14.63 13.62 -12.17
CA ASP A 6 -13.60 13.78 -11.13
C ASP A 6 -13.52 12.55 -10.22
N ALA A 7 -12.43 12.45 -9.45
CA ALA A 7 -12.17 11.28 -8.61
C ALA A 7 -13.24 11.02 -7.53
N GLY A 8 -13.86 12.07 -6.97
CA GLY A 8 -14.89 11.93 -5.95
C GLY A 8 -16.19 11.39 -6.53
N THR A 9 -16.58 11.90 -7.70
CA THR A 9 -17.73 11.39 -8.46
C THR A 9 -17.53 9.92 -8.84
N LEU A 10 -16.36 9.55 -9.37
CA LEU A 10 -16.04 8.15 -9.69
C LEU A 10 -16.12 7.23 -8.46
N ASP A 11 -15.66 7.68 -7.29
CA ASP A 11 -15.73 6.88 -6.07
C ASP A 11 -17.19 6.69 -5.59
N ALA A 12 -18.05 7.70 -5.75
CA ALA A 12 -19.47 7.60 -5.46
C ALA A 12 -20.18 6.60 -6.40
N LEU A 13 -19.84 6.63 -7.70
CA LEU A 13 -20.34 5.67 -8.68
C LEU A 13 -19.96 4.22 -8.30
N VAL A 14 -18.70 3.98 -7.91
CA VAL A 14 -18.21 2.65 -7.49
C VAL A 14 -18.99 2.12 -6.28
N LEU A 15 -19.39 3.00 -5.37
CA LEU A 15 -20.17 2.64 -4.18
C LEU A 15 -21.66 2.44 -4.44
N GLY A 16 -22.14 2.69 -5.68
CA GLY A 16 -23.57 2.71 -5.98
C GLY A 16 -24.32 3.82 -5.25
N LEU A 17 -23.60 4.87 -4.82
CA LEU A 17 -24.17 6.05 -4.15
C LEU A 17 -24.45 7.19 -5.14
N SER A 18 -24.44 6.88 -6.44
CA SER A 18 -24.68 7.84 -7.50
C SER A 18 -26.12 8.36 -7.46
N GLU A 19 -26.28 9.66 -7.56
CA GLU A 19 -27.59 10.30 -7.66
C GLU A 19 -28.07 10.30 -9.13
N ALA A 20 -29.36 10.57 -9.34
CA ALA A 20 -29.90 10.72 -10.69
C ALA A 20 -29.18 11.83 -11.51
N ALA A 21 -28.55 12.79 -10.82
CA ALA A 21 -27.72 13.82 -11.45
C ALA A 21 -26.41 13.26 -12.07
N ASP A 22 -25.97 12.07 -11.68
CA ASP A 22 -24.70 11.46 -12.10
C ASP A 22 -24.81 10.63 -13.40
N GLU A 23 -25.98 10.62 -14.06
CA GLU A 23 -26.20 9.91 -15.34
C GLU A 23 -25.18 10.35 -16.41
N HIS A 24 -24.91 11.65 -16.49
CA HIS A 24 -23.91 12.21 -17.39
C HIS A 24 -22.47 11.75 -17.07
N ALA A 25 -22.19 11.37 -15.82
CA ALA A 25 -20.88 10.84 -15.43
C ALA A 25 -20.71 9.39 -15.91
N TRP A 26 -21.79 8.58 -15.87
CA TRP A 26 -21.82 7.25 -16.48
C TRP A 26 -21.65 7.31 -18.00
N GLU A 27 -22.40 8.20 -18.68
CA GLU A 27 -22.23 8.42 -20.12
C GLU A 27 -20.80 8.86 -20.47
N GLY A 28 -20.23 9.77 -19.66
CA GLY A 28 -18.84 10.19 -19.78
C GLY A 28 -17.85 9.03 -19.67
N LEU A 29 -18.05 8.09 -18.75
CA LEU A 29 -17.20 6.90 -18.61
C LEU A 29 -17.31 5.94 -19.80
N VAL A 30 -18.50 5.77 -20.36
CA VAL A 30 -18.74 4.80 -21.46
C VAL A 30 -18.24 5.35 -22.81
N ILE A 31 -18.46 6.64 -23.05
CA ILE A 31 -18.25 7.24 -24.37
C ILE A 31 -16.81 7.77 -24.52
N GLN A 32 -16.16 8.20 -23.43
CA GLN A 32 -14.83 8.81 -23.52
C GLN A 32 -13.71 7.77 -23.61
N PRO A 33 -12.71 7.99 -24.48
CA PRO A 33 -11.45 7.24 -24.44
C PRO A 33 -10.81 7.35 -23.05
N GLY A 34 -10.34 6.23 -22.49
CA GLY A 34 -9.75 6.21 -21.14
C GLY A 34 -10.75 6.00 -20.00
N GLY A 35 -12.05 5.92 -20.27
CA GLY A 35 -13.07 5.69 -19.24
C GLY A 35 -12.92 4.35 -18.52
N ALA A 36 -12.53 3.28 -19.24
CA ALA A 36 -12.27 1.97 -18.65
C ALA A 36 -11.06 1.99 -17.69
N GLU A 37 -10.00 2.72 -18.03
CA GLU A 37 -8.82 2.95 -17.17
C GLU A 37 -9.21 3.76 -15.93
N ALA A 38 -9.99 4.84 -16.11
CA ALA A 38 -10.46 5.68 -15.03
C ALA A 38 -11.35 4.89 -14.04
N TRP A 39 -12.24 4.05 -14.56
CA TRP A 39 -13.08 3.15 -13.76
C TRP A 39 -12.23 2.14 -12.97
N ARG A 40 -11.30 1.43 -13.65
CA ARG A 40 -10.38 0.49 -12.98
C ARG A 40 -9.58 1.18 -11.87
N ALA A 41 -9.10 2.40 -12.12
CA ALA A 41 -8.38 3.20 -11.13
C ALA A 41 -9.26 3.60 -9.94
N ALA A 42 -10.54 3.94 -10.17
CA ALA A 42 -11.50 4.25 -9.10
C ALA A 42 -11.82 3.02 -8.25
N VAL A 43 -12.10 1.87 -8.87
CA VAL A 43 -12.33 0.60 -8.15
C VAL A 43 -11.11 0.22 -7.32
N ALA A 44 -9.90 0.29 -7.89
CA ALA A 44 -8.66 0.01 -7.16
C ALA A 44 -8.43 0.98 -6.00
N ARG A 45 -8.72 2.27 -6.19
CA ARG A 45 -8.65 3.28 -5.12
C ARG A 45 -9.65 2.99 -4.01
N ARG A 46 -10.88 2.60 -4.34
CA ARG A 46 -11.90 2.28 -3.33
C ARG A 46 -11.54 1.04 -2.53
N ARG A 47 -11.16 -0.06 -3.19
CA ARG A 47 -10.66 -1.27 -2.51
C ARG A 47 -9.52 -0.98 -1.54
N ARG A 48 -8.61 -0.08 -1.93
CA ARG A 48 -7.52 0.39 -1.06
C ARG A 48 -8.04 1.10 0.18
N LEU A 49 -8.98 2.02 0.01
CA LEU A 49 -9.59 2.77 1.12
C LEU A 49 -10.36 1.84 2.06
N ASP A 50 -11.07 0.85 1.53
CA ASP A 50 -11.80 -0.13 2.32
C ASP A 50 -10.86 -1.03 3.13
N ALA A 51 -9.77 -1.53 2.52
CA ALA A 51 -8.75 -2.30 3.23
C ALA A 51 -8.11 -1.49 4.38
N ILE A 52 -7.78 -0.22 4.12
CA ILE A 52 -7.29 0.70 5.15
C ILE A 52 -8.32 0.92 6.25
N ALA A 53 -9.58 1.19 5.89
CA ALA A 53 -10.65 1.44 6.85
C ALA A 53 -10.91 0.21 7.73
N GLY A 54 -10.94 -0.99 7.15
CA GLY A 54 -11.03 -2.26 7.85
C GLY A 54 -9.87 -2.47 8.82
N ALA A 55 -8.64 -2.21 8.38
CA ALA A 55 -7.45 -2.31 9.23
C ALA A 55 -7.47 -1.31 10.40
N VAL A 56 -7.94 -0.08 10.18
CA VAL A 56 -7.99 0.97 11.21
C VAL A 56 -9.16 0.76 12.19
N ARG A 57 -10.21 0.03 11.80
CA ARG A 57 -11.38 -0.22 12.65
C ARG A 57 -10.96 -0.84 13.98
N GLY A 58 -11.29 -0.18 15.08
CA GLY A 58 -10.92 -0.61 16.43
C GLY A 58 -9.44 -0.41 16.81
N ARG A 59 -8.61 0.15 15.92
CA ARG A 59 -7.16 0.31 16.11
C ARG A 59 -6.76 1.79 16.08
N ALA A 60 -7.04 2.50 17.18
CA ALA A 60 -6.80 3.95 17.29
C ALA A 60 -5.32 4.36 17.10
N TRP A 61 -4.38 3.48 17.47
CA TRP A 61 -2.95 3.69 17.29
C TRP A 61 -2.60 3.80 15.80
N LEU A 62 -3.14 2.90 14.97
CA LEU A 62 -2.91 2.88 13.52
C LEU A 62 -3.53 4.11 12.86
N ALA A 63 -4.75 4.49 13.26
CA ALA A 63 -5.39 5.73 12.80
C ALA A 63 -4.53 6.98 13.07
N ARG A 64 -3.86 7.04 14.23
CA ARG A 64 -2.99 8.14 14.61
C ARG A 64 -1.71 8.15 13.77
N ALA A 65 -1.07 7.00 13.62
CA ALA A 65 0.14 6.84 12.80
C ALA A 65 -0.12 7.22 11.34
N MET A 66 -1.19 6.69 10.72
CA MET A 66 -1.55 7.00 9.34
C MET A 66 -1.85 8.49 9.13
N ARG A 67 -2.51 9.14 10.09
CA ARG A 67 -2.73 10.61 10.04
C ARG A 67 -1.43 11.38 10.13
N GLN A 68 -0.48 10.97 10.98
CA GLN A 68 0.83 11.61 11.08
C GLN A 68 1.61 11.48 9.76
N VAL A 69 1.69 10.25 9.22
CA VAL A 69 2.33 9.98 7.92
C VAL A 69 1.70 10.82 6.80
N THR A 70 0.37 10.87 6.74
CA THR A 70 -0.36 11.65 5.72
C THR A 70 -0.16 13.17 5.89
N ALA A 71 -0.10 13.67 7.12
CA ALA A 71 0.15 15.09 7.36
C ALA A 71 1.56 15.50 6.94
N LEU A 72 2.54 14.63 7.15
CA LEU A 72 3.94 14.85 6.81
C LEU A 72 4.19 14.69 5.31
N SER A 73 3.54 13.72 4.66
CA SER A 73 3.65 13.57 3.22
C SER A 73 3.17 14.81 2.45
N ARG A 74 2.15 15.50 2.96
CA ARG A 74 1.68 16.78 2.39
C ARG A 74 2.70 17.92 2.53
N ARG A 75 3.65 17.81 3.47
CA ARG A 75 4.72 18.80 3.67
C ARG A 75 5.94 18.51 2.80
N ALA A 76 6.14 17.26 2.40
CA ALA A 76 7.18 16.88 1.46
C ALA A 76 6.91 17.55 0.11
N ARG A 77 7.75 18.51 -0.28
CA ARG A 77 7.57 19.34 -1.48
C ARG A 77 8.44 18.91 -2.66
N THR A 78 9.28 17.91 -2.48
CA THR A 78 10.29 17.54 -3.48
C THR A 78 9.77 16.39 -4.32
N PRO A 79 9.71 16.52 -5.67
CA PRO A 79 9.55 15.35 -6.52
C PRO A 79 10.77 14.44 -6.31
N LEU A 80 10.50 13.20 -5.93
CA LEU A 80 11.54 12.21 -5.66
C LEU A 80 11.63 11.28 -6.85
N ASP A 81 12.83 11.18 -7.40
CA ASP A 81 13.19 10.17 -8.40
C ASP A 81 13.70 8.90 -7.71
N VAL A 82 13.00 8.51 -6.63
CA VAL A 82 13.32 7.33 -5.82
C VAL A 82 12.20 6.32 -6.02
N GLU A 83 12.53 5.16 -6.57
CA GLU A 83 11.56 4.10 -6.85
C GLU A 83 11.69 3.03 -5.78
N LEU A 84 10.58 2.75 -5.11
CA LEU A 84 10.48 1.68 -4.12
C LEU A 84 9.74 0.51 -4.75
N SER A 85 10.27 -0.70 -4.56
CA SER A 85 9.55 -1.94 -4.84
C SER A 85 9.44 -2.80 -3.59
N LEU A 86 8.33 -3.53 -3.50
CA LEU A 86 8.14 -4.60 -2.55
C LEU A 86 8.35 -5.92 -3.28
N ASP A 87 9.30 -6.68 -2.78
CA ASP A 87 9.65 -7.98 -3.32
C ASP A 87 9.29 -9.08 -2.30
N PHE A 88 8.70 -10.16 -2.78
CA PHE A 88 8.37 -11.35 -2.00
C PHE A 88 9.37 -12.46 -2.37
N PRO A 89 10.52 -12.57 -1.66
CA PRO A 89 11.57 -13.51 -2.03
C PRO A 89 11.10 -14.97 -2.01
N ASP A 90 10.18 -15.31 -1.11
CA ASP A 90 9.67 -16.69 -0.98
C ASP A 90 8.73 -17.05 -2.14
N ALA A 91 8.02 -16.07 -2.71
CA ALA A 91 7.21 -16.28 -3.92
C ALA A 91 8.08 -16.64 -5.12
N GLN A 92 9.30 -16.09 -5.24
CA GLN A 92 10.24 -16.46 -6.31
C GLN A 92 10.74 -17.90 -6.16
N PHE A 93 11.03 -18.34 -4.93
CA PHE A 93 11.43 -19.72 -4.66
C PHE A 93 10.27 -20.69 -4.92
N GLN A 94 9.04 -20.35 -4.51
CA GLN A 94 7.86 -21.15 -4.79
C GLN A 94 7.56 -21.23 -6.29
N THR A 95 7.73 -20.14 -7.06
CA THR A 95 7.58 -20.14 -8.53
C THR A 95 8.54 -21.12 -9.22
N LEU A 96 9.70 -21.39 -8.62
CA LEU A 96 10.66 -22.39 -9.13
C LEU A 96 10.32 -23.82 -8.69
N VAL A 97 9.62 -23.98 -7.57
CA VAL A 97 9.25 -25.28 -6.98
C VAL A 97 7.91 -25.79 -7.50
N ASP A 98 6.93 -24.91 -7.73
CA ASP A 98 5.59 -25.23 -8.21
C ASP A 98 5.59 -26.03 -9.54
N PRO A 99 6.44 -25.73 -10.54
CA PRO A 99 6.54 -26.54 -11.75
C PRO A 99 7.04 -27.98 -11.49
N MET A 100 7.73 -28.22 -10.37
CA MET A 100 8.21 -29.56 -9.98
C MET A 100 7.16 -30.36 -9.20
N LEU A 101 6.15 -29.70 -8.61
CA LEU A 101 5.09 -30.33 -7.81
C LEU A 101 3.77 -30.53 -8.59
N GLY A 102 3.71 -30.03 -9.82
CA GLY A 102 2.50 -30.04 -10.67
C GLY A 102 1.77 -28.70 -10.61
N PRO A 103 0.98 -28.35 -11.65
CA PRO A 103 0.37 -27.02 -11.76
C PRO A 103 -0.56 -26.76 -10.58
N SER A 104 -0.20 -25.78 -9.74
CA SER A 104 -1.17 -25.10 -8.89
C SER A 104 -1.73 -23.95 -9.73
N ASP A 105 -3.00 -24.04 -10.13
CA ASP A 105 -3.60 -23.15 -11.14
C ASP A 105 -3.90 -21.72 -10.65
N GLU A 106 -3.56 -21.33 -9.42
CA GLU A 106 -4.13 -20.10 -8.85
C GLU A 106 -3.16 -19.32 -7.95
N ARG A 107 -1.98 -18.95 -8.47
CA ARG A 107 -1.21 -17.86 -7.84
C ARG A 107 -0.79 -16.83 -8.88
N GLU A 108 -1.40 -15.65 -8.78
CA GLU A 108 -0.98 -14.47 -9.52
C GLU A 108 0.52 -14.22 -9.27
N PRO A 109 1.31 -13.90 -10.31
CA PRO A 109 2.75 -13.67 -10.15
C PRO A 109 2.98 -12.61 -9.06
N ALA A 110 4.01 -12.82 -8.24
CA ALA A 110 4.39 -11.94 -7.13
C ALA A 110 4.26 -10.47 -7.56
N GLU A 111 3.18 -9.81 -7.10
CA GLU A 111 2.85 -8.46 -7.53
C GLU A 111 3.94 -7.55 -7.00
N VAL A 112 4.74 -6.98 -7.90
CA VAL A 112 5.74 -5.97 -7.53
C VAL A 112 4.99 -4.70 -7.17
N VAL A 113 4.63 -4.58 -5.90
CA VAL A 113 3.96 -3.39 -5.39
C VAL A 113 4.98 -2.26 -5.33
N ARG A 114 4.63 -1.10 -5.89
CA ARG A 114 5.48 0.10 -5.92
C ARG A 114 4.91 1.21 -5.04
N PRO A 115 5.31 1.31 -3.76
CA PRO A 115 4.80 2.33 -2.85
C PRO A 115 5.21 3.72 -3.34
N ALA A 116 4.22 4.54 -3.69
CA ALA A 116 4.47 5.93 -4.05
C ALA A 116 4.75 6.77 -2.79
N TRP A 117 5.70 7.69 -2.89
CA TRP A 117 5.96 8.67 -1.85
C TRP A 117 4.69 9.45 -1.49
N GLY A 118 4.47 9.56 -0.19
CA GLY A 118 3.33 10.21 0.40
C GLY A 118 2.03 9.44 0.37
N ARG A 119 2.06 8.19 -0.09
CA ARG A 119 0.90 7.27 -0.07
C ARG A 119 1.14 6.12 0.89
N ILE A 120 0.02 5.59 1.38
CA ILE A 120 -0.04 4.36 2.15
C ILE A 120 -0.63 3.29 1.24
N VAL A 121 0.11 2.20 1.02
CA VAL A 121 -0.31 1.08 0.17
C VAL A 121 -0.55 -0.15 1.05
N PRO A 122 -1.78 -0.66 1.15
CA PRO A 122 -2.06 -1.91 1.83
C PRO A 122 -1.61 -3.09 0.97
N VAL A 123 -1.06 -4.10 1.64
CA VAL A 123 -0.60 -5.35 1.05
C VAL A 123 -1.09 -6.48 1.93
N HIS A 124 -1.69 -7.50 1.33
CA HIS A 124 -2.09 -8.72 2.04
C HIS A 124 -0.97 -9.74 1.86
N MET A 125 -0.49 -10.29 2.98
CA MET A 125 0.59 -11.26 3.00
C MET A 125 0.21 -12.44 3.91
N PRO A 126 0.40 -13.69 3.47
CA PRO A 126 0.28 -14.85 4.33
C PRO A 126 1.24 -14.81 5.52
N ARG A 127 0.87 -15.50 6.61
CA ARG A 127 1.79 -15.70 7.74
C ARG A 127 3.03 -16.47 7.31
N GLY A 128 4.18 -16.08 7.85
CA GLY A 128 5.48 -16.68 7.55
C GLY A 128 6.07 -16.23 6.21
N GLU A 129 5.36 -15.45 5.40
CA GLU A 129 5.96 -14.84 4.21
C GLU A 129 6.79 -13.62 4.56
N ARG A 130 7.79 -13.37 3.73
CA ARG A 130 8.69 -12.23 3.83
C ARG A 130 8.42 -11.21 2.75
N VAL A 131 8.58 -9.94 3.10
CA VAL A 131 8.56 -8.81 2.18
C VAL A 131 9.83 -8.00 2.34
N THR A 132 10.45 -7.62 1.22
CA THR A 132 11.66 -6.79 1.18
C THR A 132 11.35 -5.48 0.47
N LEU A 133 11.62 -4.34 1.14
CA LEU A 133 11.58 -3.03 0.51
C LEU A 133 12.91 -2.76 -0.21
N ARG A 134 12.89 -2.74 -1.54
CA ARG A 134 14.03 -2.36 -2.36
C ARG A 134 13.93 -0.91 -2.81
N ALA A 135 15.10 -0.28 -2.90
CA ALA A 135 15.31 1.00 -3.57
C ALA A 135 16.08 0.72 -4.86
N ALA A 136 15.86 1.51 -5.91
CA ALA A 136 16.69 1.37 -7.10
C ALA A 136 18.16 1.72 -6.79
N GLU A 137 19.08 1.10 -7.52
CA GLU A 137 20.51 1.32 -7.33
C GLU A 137 20.89 2.80 -7.47
N GLY A 138 21.83 3.26 -6.63
CA GLY A 138 22.33 4.64 -6.66
C GLY A 138 21.42 5.69 -6.02
N GLN A 139 20.30 5.30 -5.40
CA GLN A 139 19.38 6.23 -4.75
C GLN A 139 19.81 6.61 -3.31
N ALA A 140 19.20 7.68 -2.79
CA ALA A 140 19.47 8.21 -1.45
C ALA A 140 19.35 7.14 -0.36
N ALA A 141 20.08 7.30 0.75
CA ALA A 141 19.99 6.39 1.88
C ALA A 141 18.55 6.34 2.42
N ILE A 142 17.88 5.21 2.22
CA ILE A 142 16.53 4.94 2.73
C ILE A 142 16.63 4.24 4.07
N ASP A 143 16.09 4.89 5.10
CA ASP A 143 15.86 4.31 6.42
C ASP A 143 14.49 3.63 6.41
N VAL A 144 14.44 2.34 6.73
CA VAL A 144 13.18 1.58 6.78
C VAL A 144 12.86 1.29 8.23
N ARG A 145 11.63 1.57 8.64
CA ARG A 145 11.14 1.36 9.99
C ARG A 145 9.81 0.63 9.98
N TYR A 146 9.44 0.07 11.11
CA TYR A 146 8.15 -0.56 11.31
C TYR A 146 7.44 0.01 12.53
N LEU A 147 6.12 -0.11 12.52
CA LEU A 147 5.24 0.14 13.64
C LEU A 147 4.17 -0.97 13.66
N CYS A 148 4.11 -1.71 14.76
CA CYS A 148 3.00 -2.60 15.08
C CYS A 148 2.31 -2.12 16.37
N ARG A 149 1.38 -2.92 16.92
CA ARG A 149 0.52 -2.50 18.03
C ARG A 149 1.29 -1.94 19.23
N ASP A 150 2.34 -2.63 19.64
CA ASP A 150 3.06 -2.36 20.90
C ASP A 150 4.57 -2.17 20.68
N GLN A 151 5.04 -2.17 19.43
CA GLN A 151 6.46 -2.05 19.11
C GLN A 151 6.69 -1.19 17.87
N ASP A 152 7.80 -0.49 17.87
CA ASP A 152 8.36 0.17 16.71
C ASP A 152 9.87 0.00 16.69
N GLY A 153 10.47 0.11 15.50
CA GLY A 153 11.90 -0.06 15.38
C GLY A 153 12.44 0.17 13.97
N SER A 154 13.76 0.08 13.87
CA SER A 154 14.49 0.12 12.60
C SER A 154 14.55 -1.25 11.95
N LEU A 155 14.51 -1.27 10.63
CA LEU A 155 14.60 -2.45 9.78
C LEU A 155 15.80 -2.31 8.83
N PRO A 156 17.05 -2.51 9.31
CA PRO A 156 18.26 -2.23 8.53
C PRO A 156 18.38 -3.09 7.27
N GLU A 157 17.91 -4.34 7.33
CA GLU A 157 17.86 -5.27 6.19
C GLU A 157 16.65 -5.01 5.26
N ARG A 158 15.79 -4.04 5.62
CA ARG A 158 14.58 -3.66 4.87
C ARG A 158 13.64 -4.84 4.59
N THR A 159 13.76 -5.91 5.36
CA THR A 159 13.05 -7.17 5.19
C THR A 159 12.21 -7.44 6.42
N TRP A 160 10.92 -7.72 6.23
CA TRP A 160 9.98 -8.08 7.28
C TRP A 160 9.41 -9.47 7.03
N MET A 161 9.22 -10.26 8.07
CA MET A 161 8.48 -11.52 8.03
C MET A 161 7.23 -11.36 8.87
N LEU A 162 6.06 -11.69 8.33
CA LEU A 162 4.82 -11.56 9.10
C LEU A 162 4.66 -12.76 10.03
N GLU A 163 4.84 -12.53 11.33
CA GLU A 163 4.56 -13.54 12.34
C GLU A 163 3.06 -13.58 12.69
N ALA A 164 2.66 -14.63 13.42
CA ALA A 164 1.31 -14.75 13.94
C ALA A 164 0.98 -13.55 14.87
N ASP A 165 -0.22 -13.01 14.74
CA ASP A 165 -0.77 -11.92 15.56
C ASP A 165 -0.03 -10.57 15.46
N GLU A 166 0.90 -10.41 14.52
CA GLU A 166 1.59 -9.12 14.28
C GLU A 166 0.77 -8.15 13.43
N ALA A 167 -0.08 -8.65 12.54
CA ALA A 167 -0.88 -7.81 11.67
C ALA A 167 -1.92 -6.98 12.45
N PRO A 168 -2.15 -5.70 12.08
CA PRO A 168 -1.52 -4.98 10.99
C PRO A 168 -0.13 -4.40 11.37
N VAL A 169 0.79 -4.41 10.41
CA VAL A 169 2.12 -3.78 10.54
C VAL A 169 2.24 -2.64 9.54
N LEU A 170 2.74 -1.49 9.98
CA LEU A 170 3.03 -0.35 9.11
C LEU A 170 4.54 -0.26 8.87
N LEU A 171 4.98 -0.55 7.65
CA LEU A 171 6.35 -0.33 7.22
C LEU A 171 6.48 1.08 6.63
N LEU A 172 7.56 1.76 6.97
CA LEU A 172 7.82 3.16 6.62
C LEU A 172 9.19 3.26 5.98
N ALA A 173 9.25 3.72 4.73
CA ALA A 173 10.48 4.12 4.07
C ALA A 173 10.64 5.63 4.21
N LEU A 174 11.78 6.05 4.75
CA LEU A 174 12.09 7.43 5.11
C LEU A 174 13.35 7.88 4.37
N ILE A 175 13.33 9.11 3.84
CA ILE A 175 14.53 9.79 3.32
C ILE A 175 14.84 10.97 4.24
N GLY A 176 16.12 11.17 4.54
CA GLY A 176 16.60 12.28 5.36
C GLY A 176 16.39 12.10 6.87
N ALA A 177 15.91 10.94 7.31
CA ALA A 177 15.86 10.59 8.73
C ALA A 177 17.26 10.27 9.27
N PRO A 178 17.69 10.85 10.40
CA PRO A 178 18.97 10.49 11.01
C PRO A 178 18.89 9.11 11.67
N THR A 179 20.00 8.38 11.59
CA THR A 179 20.17 7.10 12.26
C THR A 179 20.15 7.25 13.78
N GLY A 180 19.67 6.22 14.49
CA GLY A 180 19.67 6.19 15.96
C GLY A 180 18.59 7.04 16.64
N THR A 181 17.69 7.66 15.88
CA THR A 181 16.53 8.40 16.40
C THR A 181 15.34 7.49 16.70
N THR A 182 14.37 7.95 17.48
CA THR A 182 13.08 7.26 17.67
C THR A 182 12.24 7.30 16.37
N LEU A 183 11.26 6.40 16.20
CA LEU A 183 10.38 6.42 15.02
C LEU A 183 9.72 7.80 14.84
N ARG A 184 9.27 8.40 15.94
CA ARG A 184 8.65 9.72 15.93
C ARG A 184 9.58 10.80 15.37
N GLU A 185 10.81 10.87 15.88
CA GLU A 185 11.81 11.84 15.43
C GLU A 185 12.19 11.62 13.96
N ALA A 186 12.38 10.37 13.55
CA ALA A 186 12.68 10.02 12.18
C ALA A 186 11.59 10.47 11.21
N VAL A 187 10.33 10.25 11.60
CA VAL A 187 9.15 10.66 10.83
C VAL A 187 9.01 12.20 10.79
N GLU A 188 9.28 12.90 11.89
CA GLU A 188 9.24 14.37 11.95
C GLU A 188 10.35 15.03 11.11
N GLN A 189 11.51 14.39 10.96
CA GLN A 189 12.67 14.91 10.26
C GLN A 189 12.79 14.43 8.81
N ALA A 190 12.06 13.38 8.44
CA ALA A 190 12.07 12.84 7.08
C ALA A 190 11.63 13.90 6.07
N THR A 191 12.38 14.02 4.98
CA THR A 191 12.02 14.86 3.83
C THR A 191 11.01 14.16 2.93
N ALA A 192 10.92 12.84 3.02
CA ALA A 192 9.98 12.01 2.30
C ALA A 192 9.60 10.75 3.08
N ILE A 193 8.35 10.32 2.92
CA ILE A 193 7.82 9.11 3.56
C ILE A 193 7.00 8.32 2.55
N ALA A 194 7.28 7.04 2.38
CA ALA A 194 6.39 6.08 1.75
C ALA A 194 6.01 5.02 2.78
N ALA A 195 4.78 4.53 2.70
CA ALA A 195 4.22 3.66 3.73
C ALA A 195 3.52 2.45 3.13
N VAL A 196 3.74 1.30 3.76
CA VAL A 196 3.15 0.02 3.38
C VAL A 196 2.43 -0.54 4.59
N LEU A 197 1.14 -0.78 4.44
CA LEU A 197 0.32 -1.39 5.48
C LEU A 197 0.22 -2.88 5.19
N VAL A 198 1.00 -3.68 5.91
CA VAL A 198 0.96 -5.14 5.82
C VAL A 198 -0.24 -5.63 6.62
N LEU A 199 -1.10 -6.36 5.93
CA LEU A 199 -2.28 -7.02 6.44
C LEU A 199 -2.11 -8.52 6.29
N GLU A 200 -2.69 -9.28 7.21
CA GLU A 200 -2.72 -10.73 7.07
C GLU A 200 -3.66 -11.10 5.91
N ALA A 201 -3.18 -11.93 4.98
CA ALA A 201 -4.03 -12.52 3.97
C ALA A 201 -5.00 -13.52 4.63
N PRO A 202 -6.28 -13.56 4.21
CA PRO A 202 -7.19 -14.58 4.71
C PRO A 202 -6.63 -15.97 4.42
N ALA A 203 -6.79 -16.89 5.37
CA ALA A 203 -6.46 -18.29 5.11
C ALA A 203 -7.31 -18.77 3.92
N ASN A 204 -6.71 -19.51 2.98
CA ASN A 204 -7.39 -20.01 1.78
C ASN A 204 -8.78 -20.56 2.13
N GLY A 205 -9.84 -19.87 1.70
CA GLY A 205 -11.24 -20.24 1.96
C GLY A 205 -12.06 -19.24 2.78
N GLU A 206 -11.44 -18.24 3.43
CA GLU A 206 -12.17 -17.18 4.13
C GLU A 206 -12.33 -15.94 3.24
N THR A 207 -13.56 -15.57 2.94
CA THR A 207 -13.85 -14.28 2.30
C THR A 207 -13.67 -13.18 3.36
N PRO A 208 -12.87 -12.13 3.11
CA PRO A 208 -12.73 -11.04 4.07
C PRO A 208 -14.09 -10.37 4.30
N ALA A 209 -14.44 -10.20 5.59
CA ALA A 209 -15.70 -9.60 6.06
C ALA A 209 -15.70 -8.07 6.05
#